data_AF-A0A6A7KBK9-F1
#
_entry.id   AF-A0A6A7KBK9-F1
#
_cell.length_a   1.000
_cell.length_b   1.000
_cell.length_c   1.000
_cell.angle_alpha   90.00
_cell.angle_beta   90.00
_cell.angle_gamma   90.00
#
_symmetry.space_group_name_H-M   'P 1'
#
loop_
_entity.id
_entity.type
_entity.pdbx_description
1 polymer ?
#
loop_
_entity_poly.entity_id
_entity_poly.type
_entity_poly.pdbx_seq_one_letter_code
_entity_poly.pdbx_strand_id
1 'polypeptide(L)'
;MYENDYILRMTRQMAEIIAALVLNKDIKNYDLCHEITNTALIENFGISKSLLLRLPVSSIKELVGNEATSKAVFFIAKLLAYEGDIFEKEGNKIQAEKHYKKSQELFDSIDIDPTDLG
;
A
#
# COMPACT_ATOMS: atom_id res chain seq x y z
N MET A 1 17.07 -16.42 -10.04
CA MET A 1 17.74 -16.20 -8.73
C MET A 1 17.46 -14.80 -8.18
N TYR A 2 17.53 -13.74 -9.00
CA TYR A 2 17.28 -12.35 -8.57
C TYR A 2 15.82 -12.02 -8.22
N GLU A 3 14.85 -12.59 -8.93
CA GLU A 3 13.42 -12.30 -8.74
C GLU A 3 12.87 -12.81 -7.39
N ASN A 4 13.26 -14.02 -6.99
CA ASN A 4 12.90 -14.58 -5.68
C ASN A 4 13.47 -13.75 -4.51
N ASP A 5 14.68 -13.21 -4.66
CA ASP A 5 15.31 -12.37 -3.64
C ASP A 5 14.63 -11.00 -3.54
N TYR A 6 14.21 -10.42 -4.68
CA TYR A 6 13.41 -9.21 -4.73
C TYR A 6 12.06 -9.38 -4.04
N ILE A 7 11.33 -10.47 -4.35
CA ILE A 7 10.03 -10.78 -3.75
C ILE A 7 10.17 -10.96 -2.23
N LEU A 8 11.18 -11.70 -1.79
CA LEU A 8 11.41 -11.96 -0.36
C LEU A 8 11.76 -10.66 0.39
N ARG A 9 12.61 -9.81 -0.21
CA ARG A 9 12.94 -8.50 0.35
C ARG A 9 11.70 -7.61 0.48
N MET A 10 10.88 -7.53 -0.57
CA MET A 10 9.66 -6.73 -0.55
C MET A 10 8.69 -7.26 0.51
N THR A 11 8.50 -8.58 0.60
CA THR A 11 7.64 -9.21 1.61
C THR A 11 8.10 -8.90 3.03
N ARG A 12 9.42 -8.92 3.29
CA ARG A 12 9.99 -8.54 4.58
C ARG A 12 9.72 -7.07 4.92
N GLN A 13 9.99 -6.17 3.97
CA GLN A 13 9.73 -4.74 4.14
C GLN A 13 8.24 -4.45 4.39
N MET A 14 7.34 -5.13 3.67
CA MET A 14 5.89 -5.06 3.92
C MET A 14 5.54 -5.42 5.36
N ALA A 15 6.08 -6.54 5.86
CA ALA A 15 5.80 -7.01 7.22
C ALA A 15 6.29 -6.01 8.27
N GLU A 16 7.49 -5.45 8.09
CA GLU A 16 8.07 -4.44 8.99
C GLU A 16 7.22 -3.17 9.02
N ILE A 17 6.81 -2.67 7.86
CA ILE A 17 5.98 -1.46 7.74
C ILE A 17 4.60 -1.69 8.37
N ILE A 18 3.94 -2.81 8.07
CA ILE A 18 2.63 -3.14 8.65
C ILE A 18 2.71 -3.29 10.17
N ALA A 19 3.76 -3.96 10.69
CA ALA A 19 3.95 -4.09 12.14
C ALA A 19 4.11 -2.72 12.81
N ALA A 20 4.88 -1.81 12.19
CA ALA A 20 5.03 -0.45 12.68
C ALA A 20 3.69 0.34 12.67
N LEU A 21 2.88 0.19 11.61
CA LEU A 21 1.56 0.80 11.53
C LEU A 21 0.59 0.26 12.59
N VAL A 22 0.56 -1.05 12.81
CA VAL A 22 -0.30 -1.67 13.82
C VAL A 22 0.08 -1.18 15.22
N LEU A 23 1.36 -1.24 15.57
CA LEU A 23 1.84 -0.79 16.88
C LEU A 23 1.49 0.68 17.13
N ASN A 24 1.79 1.56 16.17
CA ASN A 24 1.56 2.99 16.33
C ASN A 24 0.07 3.36 16.31
N LYS A 25 -0.76 2.63 15.55
CA LYS A 25 -2.21 2.77 15.59
C LYS A 25 -2.77 2.44 16.97
N ASP A 26 -2.30 1.38 17.61
CA ASP A 26 -2.79 0.94 18.92
C ASP A 26 -2.44 1.92 20.05
N ILE A 27 -1.26 2.54 19.98
CA ILE A 27 -0.87 3.62 20.91
C ILE A 27 -1.36 5.02 20.47
N LYS A 28 -2.22 5.09 19.44
CA LYS A 28 -2.82 6.31 18.89
C LYS A 28 -1.83 7.35 18.36
N ASN A 29 -0.65 6.92 17.94
CA ASN A 29 0.33 7.78 17.29
C ASN A 29 0.05 7.86 15.78
N TYR A 30 -1.06 8.49 15.42
CA TYR A 30 -1.58 8.49 14.05
C TYR A 30 -0.74 9.34 13.08
N ASP A 31 -0.19 10.47 13.54
CA ASP A 31 0.72 11.30 12.75
C ASP A 31 1.91 10.49 12.23
N LEU A 32 2.53 9.70 13.12
CA LEU A 32 3.63 8.80 12.73
C LEU A 32 3.15 7.71 11.77
N CYS A 33 1.92 7.20 11.92
CA CYS A 33 1.40 6.23 10.96
C CYS A 33 1.25 6.82 9.55
N HIS A 34 0.80 8.06 9.44
CA HIS A 34 0.71 8.77 8.16
C HIS A 34 2.09 9.04 7.56
N GLU A 35 3.08 9.38 8.40
CA GLU A 35 4.47 9.55 7.98
C GLU A 35 5.05 8.23 7.47
N ILE A 36 4.94 7.14 8.25
CA ILE A 36 5.39 5.79 7.86
C ILE A 36 4.79 5.41 6.50
N THR A 37 3.49 5.64 6.31
CA THR A 37 2.81 5.28 5.06
C THR A 37 3.35 6.09 3.88
N ASN A 38 3.49 7.41 4.04
CA ASN A 38 4.00 8.26 2.97
C ASN A 38 5.48 7.96 2.65
N THR A 39 6.31 7.73 3.67
CA THR A 39 7.72 7.34 3.51
C THR A 39 7.82 5.99 2.80
N ALA A 40 7.04 4.99 3.19
CA ALA A 40 6.99 3.70 2.52
C ALA A 40 6.67 3.83 1.04
N LEU A 41 5.70 4.67 0.67
CA LEU A 41 5.33 4.88 -0.73
C LEU A 41 6.44 5.57 -1.54
N ILE A 42 7.11 6.55 -0.94
CA ILE A 42 8.21 7.27 -1.59
C ILE A 42 9.44 6.36 -1.74
N GLU A 43 9.85 5.66 -0.69
CA GLU A 43 11.07 4.86 -0.70
C GLU A 43 10.94 3.61 -1.57
N ASN A 44 9.77 2.96 -1.59
CA ASN A 44 9.58 1.70 -2.33
C ASN A 44 9.11 1.92 -3.77
N PHE A 45 8.38 3.02 -4.03
CA PHE A 45 7.74 3.23 -5.33
C PHE A 45 8.04 4.59 -5.97
N GLY A 46 8.70 5.51 -5.25
CA GLY A 46 9.00 6.86 -5.76
C GLY A 46 7.77 7.77 -5.87
N ILE A 47 6.65 7.42 -5.22
CA ILE A 47 5.37 8.13 -5.36
C ILE A 47 4.91 8.61 -3.99
N SER A 48 4.56 9.88 -3.86
CA SER A 48 3.95 10.40 -2.62
C SER A 48 2.49 9.97 -2.50
N LYS A 49 2.00 9.83 -1.26
CA LYS A 49 0.59 9.52 -0.98
C LYS A 49 -0.38 10.46 -1.70
N SER A 50 -0.10 11.76 -1.67
CA SER A 50 -0.99 12.78 -2.24
C SER A 50 -1.12 12.67 -3.75
N LEU A 51 -0.04 12.30 -4.44
CA LEU A 51 -0.06 12.02 -5.88
C LEU A 51 -0.78 10.70 -6.16
N LEU A 52 -0.47 9.65 -5.40
CA LEU A 52 -1.05 8.32 -5.57
C LEU A 52 -2.59 8.34 -5.50
N LEU A 53 -3.16 9.07 -4.53
CA LEU A 53 -4.61 9.22 -4.38
C LEU A 53 -5.30 9.98 -5.52
N ARG A 54 -4.55 10.69 -6.38
CA ARG A 54 -5.07 11.48 -7.51
C ARG A 54 -4.91 10.76 -8.84
N LEU A 55 -3.95 9.84 -8.95
CA LEU A 55 -3.69 9.13 -10.19
C LEU A 55 -4.75 8.05 -10.46
N PRO A 56 -5.14 7.84 -11.72
CA PRO A 56 -5.93 6.67 -12.08
C PRO A 56 -5.12 5.39 -11.87
N VAL A 57 -5.81 4.26 -11.65
CA VAL A 57 -5.16 2.98 -11.37
C VAL A 57 -4.22 2.53 -12.50
N SER A 58 -4.59 2.77 -13.76
CA SER A 58 -3.73 2.48 -14.91
C SER A 58 -2.36 3.17 -14.81
N SER A 59 -2.34 4.46 -14.49
CA SER A 59 -1.09 5.21 -14.31
C SER A 59 -0.30 4.74 -13.09
N ILE A 60 -0.96 4.28 -12.03
CA ILE A 60 -0.26 3.68 -10.89
C ILE A 60 0.43 2.40 -11.35
N LYS A 61 -0.27 1.49 -12.05
CA LYS A 61 0.31 0.24 -12.58
C LYS A 61 1.52 0.51 -13.48
N GLU A 62 1.43 1.51 -14.36
CA GLU A 62 2.55 1.92 -15.22
C GLU A 62 3.76 2.42 -14.41
N LEU A 63 3.55 3.17 -13.34
CA LEU A 63 4.64 3.70 -12.50
C LEU A 63 5.36 2.62 -11.70
N VAL A 64 4.67 1.54 -11.28
CA VAL A 64 5.30 0.45 -10.51
C VAL A 64 6.05 -0.57 -11.36
N GLY A 65 5.92 -0.53 -12.70
CA GLY A 65 6.68 -1.37 -13.64
C GLY A 65 6.12 -2.78 -13.85
N ASN A 66 6.63 -3.50 -14.88
CA ASN A 66 6.04 -4.74 -15.44
C ASN A 66 6.41 -6.08 -14.76
N GLU A 67 7.56 -6.20 -14.09
CA GLU A 67 8.05 -7.52 -13.61
C GLU A 67 7.63 -7.86 -12.16
N ALA A 68 7.03 -6.92 -11.42
CA ALA A 68 6.54 -7.14 -10.05
C ALA A 68 5.16 -6.51 -9.78
N THR A 69 4.41 -6.19 -10.85
CA THR A 69 3.27 -5.28 -10.82
C THR A 69 2.20 -5.73 -9.84
N SER A 70 1.81 -7.00 -9.85
CA SER A 70 0.70 -7.49 -9.00
C SER A 70 1.03 -7.40 -7.50
N LYS A 71 2.24 -7.76 -7.09
CA LYS A 71 2.65 -7.71 -5.67
C LYS A 71 2.91 -6.28 -5.20
N ALA A 72 3.47 -5.44 -6.06
CA ALA A 72 3.69 -4.03 -5.74
C ALA A 72 2.36 -3.27 -5.62
N VAL A 73 1.43 -3.48 -6.56
CA VAL A 73 0.06 -2.95 -6.51
C VAL A 73 -0.69 -3.49 -5.28
N PHE A 74 -0.54 -4.78 -4.97
CA PHE A 74 -1.08 -5.37 -3.74
C PHE A 74 -0.54 -4.68 -2.49
N PHE A 75 0.76 -4.39 -2.43
CA PHE A 75 1.36 -3.71 -1.29
C PHE A 75 0.80 -2.29 -1.13
N ILE A 76 0.76 -1.52 -2.21
CA ILE A 76 0.17 -0.16 -2.21
C ILE A 76 -1.28 -0.23 -1.74
N ALA A 77 -2.07 -1.16 -2.28
CA ALA A 77 -3.46 -1.34 -1.89
C ALA A 77 -3.59 -1.65 -0.39
N LYS A 78 -2.74 -2.52 0.16
CA LYS A 78 -2.73 -2.81 1.61
C LYS A 78 -2.33 -1.59 2.45
N LEU A 79 -1.30 -0.83 2.06
CA LEU A 79 -0.90 0.38 2.77
C LEU A 79 -2.05 1.39 2.84
N LEU A 80 -2.74 1.61 1.73
CA LEU A 80 -3.91 2.50 1.70
C LEU A 80 -5.07 1.99 2.57
N ALA A 81 -5.32 0.68 2.59
CA ALA A 81 -6.34 0.12 3.49
C ALA A 81 -5.98 0.36 4.96
N TYR A 82 -4.73 0.10 5.35
CA TYR A 82 -4.26 0.36 6.72
C TYR A 82 -4.37 1.83 7.10
N GLU A 83 -4.05 2.72 6.17
CA GLU A 83 -4.19 4.16 6.39
C GLU A 83 -5.67 4.59 6.48
N GLY A 84 -6.55 3.92 5.73
CA GLY A 84 -8.00 4.05 5.89
C GLY A 84 -8.45 3.70 7.31
N ASP A 85 -7.94 2.60 7.88
CA ASP A 85 -8.25 2.21 9.27
C ASP A 85 -7.78 3.27 10.26
N ILE A 86 -6.61 3.87 10.02
CA ILE A 86 -6.06 4.93 10.87
C ILE A 86 -6.98 6.15 10.85
N PHE A 87 -7.38 6.62 9.66
CA PHE A 87 -8.33 7.72 9.52
C PHE A 87 -9.69 7.41 10.17
N GLU A 88 -10.15 6.16 10.12
CA GLU A 88 -11.39 5.76 10.82
C GLU A 88 -11.23 5.87 12.34
N LYS A 89 -10.08 5.44 12.89
CA LYS A 89 -9.76 5.56 14.33
C LYS A 89 -9.61 7.01 14.79
N GLU A 90 -9.22 7.92 13.91
CA GLU A 90 -9.23 9.37 14.14
C GLU A 90 -10.63 10.00 14.07
N GLY A 91 -11.63 9.26 13.57
CA GLY A 91 -12.97 9.78 13.29
C GLY A 91 -13.09 10.52 11.96
N ASN A 92 -12.05 10.48 11.12
CA ASN A 92 -12.02 11.14 9.80
C ASN A 92 -12.57 10.23 8.69
N LYS A 93 -13.89 10.02 8.71
CA LYS A 93 -14.58 9.11 7.79
C LYS A 93 -14.36 9.43 6.30
N ILE A 94 -14.26 10.71 5.95
CA ILE A 94 -14.09 11.14 4.56
C ILE A 94 -12.72 10.68 4.02
N GLN A 95 -11.66 10.86 4.81
CA GLN A 95 -10.34 10.38 4.39
C GLN A 95 -10.29 8.85 4.40
N ALA A 96 -10.89 8.19 5.40
CA ALA A 96 -10.97 6.73 5.45
C ALA A 96 -11.61 6.16 4.17
N GLU A 97 -12.79 6.65 3.80
CA GLU A 97 -13.51 6.22 2.59
C GLU A 97 -12.67 6.44 1.33
N LYS A 98 -12.01 7.59 1.21
CA LYS A 98 -11.14 7.89 0.07
C LYS A 98 -10.00 6.87 -0.07
N HIS A 99 -9.36 6.50 1.03
CA HIS A 99 -8.25 5.54 1.02
C HIS A 99 -8.76 4.12 0.75
N TYR A 100 -9.87 3.71 1.36
CA TYR A 100 -10.49 2.40 1.09
C TYR A 100 -10.94 2.26 -0.35
N LYS A 101 -11.58 3.29 -0.92
CA LYS A 101 -11.99 3.26 -2.32
C LYS A 101 -10.78 3.10 -3.24
N LYS A 102 -9.71 3.85 -3.00
CA LYS A 102 -8.50 3.74 -3.81
C LYS A 102 -7.81 2.38 -3.66
N SER A 103 -7.78 1.85 -2.43
CA SER A 103 -7.29 0.50 -2.14
C SER A 103 -8.08 -0.56 -2.89
N GLN A 104 -9.41 -0.48 -2.87
CA GLN A 104 -10.30 -1.40 -3.57
C GLN A 104 -10.09 -1.35 -5.09
N GLU A 105 -10.05 -0.14 -5.68
CA GLU A 105 -9.76 0.03 -7.11
C GLU A 105 -8.43 -0.63 -7.52
N LEU A 106 -7.41 -0.58 -6.65
CA LEU A 106 -6.13 -1.24 -6.90
C LEU A 106 -6.24 -2.77 -6.77
N PHE A 107 -6.92 -3.29 -5.74
CA PHE A 107 -7.16 -4.73 -5.60
C PHE A 107 -7.90 -5.33 -6.80
N ASP A 108 -8.96 -4.66 -7.24
CA ASP A 108 -9.78 -5.10 -8.38
C ASP A 108 -8.99 -5.08 -9.70
N SER A 109 -7.88 -4.34 -9.75
CA SER A 109 -7.01 -4.25 -10.91
C SER A 109 -5.89 -5.29 -10.95
N ILE A 110 -5.73 -6.06 -9.88
CA ILE A 110 -4.76 -7.15 -9.82
C ILE A 110 -5.39 -8.36 -10.51
N ASP A 111 -4.93 -8.65 -11.72
CA ASP A 111 -5.26 -9.92 -12.37
C ASP A 111 -4.61 -11.04 -11.56
N ILE A 112 -5.43 -11.81 -10.83
CA ILE A 112 -4.97 -13.01 -10.13
C ILE A 112 -4.83 -14.09 -11.20
N ASP A 113 -3.59 -14.44 -11.55
CA ASP A 113 -3.35 -15.61 -12.38
C ASP A 113 -3.73 -16.86 -11.56
N PRO A 114 -4.68 -17.71 -11.99
CA PRO A 114 -5.11 -18.89 -11.24
C PRO A 114 -3.98 -19.86 -10.87
N THR A 115 -2.82 -19.77 -11.53
CA THR A 115 -1.62 -20.56 -11.22
C THR A 115 -0.81 -20.05 -10.03
N ASP A 116 -1.03 -18.82 -9.54
CA ASP A 116 -0.31 -18.25 -8.39
C ASP A 116 -0.85 -18.72 -7.02
N LEU A 117 -1.91 -19.53 -7.02
CA LEU A 117 -2.53 -20.14 -5.83
C LEU A 117 -2.08 -21.60 -5.58
N GLY A 118 -1.06 -22.07 -6.30
CA GLY A 118 -0.53 -23.44 -6.24
C GLY A 118 0.49 -23.68 -5.13
#